data_AF-A0AB32VV19-F1
#
_entry.id   AF-A0AB32VV19-F1
#
_cell.length_a   1.000
_cell.length_b   1.000
_cell.length_c   1.000
_cell.angle_alpha   90.00
_cell.angle_beta   90.00
_cell.angle_gamma   90.00
#
_symmetry.space_group_name_H-M   'P 1'
#
loop_
_entity.id
_entity.type
_entity.pdbx_description
1 polymer ?
#
loop_
_entity_poly.entity_id
_entity_poly.type
_entity_poly.pdbx_seq_one_letter_code
_entity_poly.pdbx_strand_id
1 'polypeptide(L)'
;MAGIGVVEDEESIYGRNKYILRPKLYLHKVNISFFILSFPLRCRPGKVTEEKHPKASLSSKVLSLEELFSLEVWRASLAELLGTAVLVFSLDTIVISTLQTETKTPNLVMSVLIAFVVAVLLLATYPISGGHINPIVTFAALLTGLVSISRAAIFILAQSVGGILGALALKAVVSSGIERTYSLGGCTVTIVAPGPHGPTVIGLETSQALWLEIICSFVFLFASVWMAFDRRQAKAVGRVMVCVILGIVLGLLVYISTTVTATKGYSGAGLNPARCLGPAVVRGGHLWDKHWIFWIGPAIGCVAFALYVKMIPREHTHSY
;
A
#
# COMPACT_ATOMS: atom_id res chain seq x y z
N MET A 1 -43.27 34.97 -7.67
CA MET A 1 -43.91 33.67 -7.98
C MET A 1 -44.09 32.94 -6.66
N ALA A 2 -45.33 32.94 -6.18
CA ALA A 2 -45.81 32.27 -4.96
C ALA A 2 -45.57 30.75 -5.09
N GLY A 3 -45.20 29.99 -4.06
CA GLY A 3 -45.88 29.85 -2.77
C GLY A 3 -46.50 28.44 -2.78
N ILE A 4 -45.83 27.46 -2.17
CA ILE A 4 -46.30 26.06 -2.11
C ILE A 4 -47.31 25.97 -0.96
N GLY A 5 -48.59 25.81 -1.33
CA GLY A 5 -49.68 25.54 -0.40
C GLY A 5 -49.81 24.05 -0.12
N VAL A 6 -49.92 23.72 1.16
CA VAL A 6 -50.35 22.43 1.69
C VAL A 6 -51.88 22.33 1.52
N VAL A 7 -52.37 21.18 1.09
CA VAL A 7 -53.78 20.78 1.27
C VAL A 7 -53.76 19.39 1.92
N GLU A 8 -54.17 19.36 3.18
CA GLU A 8 -54.70 18.18 3.86
C GLU A 8 -56.12 17.93 3.33
N ASP A 9 -56.50 16.67 3.13
CA ASP A 9 -57.91 16.27 3.20
C ASP A 9 -58.02 14.85 3.77
N GLU A 10 -58.57 14.85 4.99
CA GLU A 10 -59.42 13.90 5.72
C GLU A 10 -59.33 12.38 5.52
N GLU A 11 -59.15 11.71 6.66
CA GLU A 11 -59.62 10.35 6.95
C GLU A 11 -61.13 10.21 6.75
N SER A 12 -61.59 9.10 6.15
CA SER A 12 -62.47 8.12 6.83
C SER A 12 -63.17 7.17 5.84
N ILE A 13 -63.35 5.92 6.32
CA ILE A 13 -64.36 4.91 5.97
C ILE A 13 -63.82 3.61 5.33
N TYR A 14 -63.60 2.63 6.22
CA TYR A 14 -63.93 1.20 6.15
C TYR A 14 -63.76 0.42 4.82
N GLY A 15 -62.87 -0.58 4.83
CA GLY A 15 -62.97 -1.71 3.88
C GLY A 15 -61.73 -2.59 3.80
N ARG A 16 -61.66 -3.63 4.65
CA ARG A 16 -60.67 -4.71 4.57
C ARG A 16 -60.68 -5.39 3.19
N ASN A 17 -59.55 -5.38 2.49
CA ASN A 17 -59.08 -6.54 1.70
C ASN A 17 -57.59 -6.39 1.37
N LYS A 18 -56.74 -7.16 2.05
CA LYS A 18 -55.31 -7.27 1.76
C LYS A 18 -55.10 -8.15 0.52
N TYR A 19 -54.69 -7.53 -0.58
CA TYR A 19 -53.93 -8.21 -1.65
C TYR A 19 -52.54 -7.58 -1.69
N ILE A 20 -51.52 -8.37 -1.32
CA ILE A 20 -50.11 -7.97 -1.38
C ILE A 20 -49.68 -8.02 -2.86
N LEU A 21 -49.65 -6.86 -3.52
CA LEU A 21 -49.03 -6.66 -4.83
C LEU A 21 -47.58 -6.19 -4.64
N ARG A 22 -46.62 -6.98 -5.12
CA ARG A 22 -45.20 -6.60 -5.16
C ARG A 22 -44.99 -5.51 -6.24
N PRO A 23 -44.39 -4.35 -5.93
CA PRO A 23 -44.03 -3.38 -6.96
C PRO A 23 -42.76 -3.83 -7.70
N LYS A 24 -42.87 -3.98 -9.03
CA LYS A 24 -41.73 -4.08 -9.95
C LYS A 24 -41.15 -2.67 -10.15
N LEU A 25 -39.92 -2.46 -9.67
CA LEU A 25 -39.16 -1.23 -9.90
C LEU A 25 -38.56 -1.28 -11.32
N TYR A 26 -39.01 -0.38 -12.21
CA TYR A 26 -38.40 -0.17 -13.51
C TYR A 26 -37.20 0.78 -13.37
N LEU A 27 -35.99 0.26 -13.55
CA LEU A 27 -34.77 1.07 -13.69
C LEU A 27 -34.40 1.14 -15.17
N HIS A 28 -34.40 2.38 -15.69
CA HIS A 28 -34.06 2.73 -17.06
C HIS A 28 -32.57 2.42 -17.32
N LYS A 29 -32.27 1.58 -18.32
CA LYS A 29 -30.90 1.28 -18.74
C LYS A 29 -30.28 2.53 -19.38
N VAL A 30 -29.31 3.14 -18.70
CA VAL A 30 -28.38 4.08 -19.32
C VAL A 30 -27.28 3.25 -20.00
N ASN A 31 -27.20 3.35 -21.32
CA ASN A 31 -26.22 2.64 -22.15
C ASN A 31 -24.92 3.47 -22.20
N ILE A 32 -23.90 3.05 -21.47
CA ILE A 32 -22.54 3.60 -21.60
C ILE A 32 -21.72 2.55 -22.37
N SER A 33 -21.51 2.78 -23.66
CA SER A 33 -20.57 1.99 -24.46
C SER A 33 -19.14 2.36 -24.08
N PHE A 34 -18.47 1.47 -23.35
CA PHE A 34 -17.01 1.47 -23.22
C PHE A 34 -16.40 0.81 -24.47
N PHE A 35 -15.60 1.57 -25.22
CA PHE A 35 -14.70 1.03 -26.24
C PHE A 35 -13.62 0.18 -25.54
N ILE A 36 -13.82 -1.14 -25.50
CA ILE A 36 -12.79 -2.09 -25.08
C ILE A 36 -11.92 -2.37 -26.31
N LEU A 37 -10.70 -1.83 -26.31
CA LEU A 37 -9.61 -2.32 -27.16
C LEU A 37 -9.26 -3.74 -26.71
N SER A 38 -9.83 -4.73 -27.39
CA SER A 38 -9.53 -6.15 -27.20
C SER A 38 -8.10 -6.44 -27.65
N PHE A 39 -7.15 -6.49 -26.70
CA PHE A 39 -5.89 -7.20 -26.91
C PHE A 39 -6.13 -8.72 -26.74
N PRO A 40 -5.80 -9.57 -27.72
CA PRO A 40 -6.04 -11.00 -27.59
C PRO A 40 -4.91 -11.65 -26.78
N LEU A 41 -5.07 -11.73 -25.46
CA LEU A 41 -4.29 -12.68 -24.65
C LEU A 41 -5.00 -14.04 -24.68
N ARG A 42 -4.79 -14.78 -25.78
CA ARG A 42 -5.19 -16.18 -25.88
C ARG A 42 -4.09 -17.06 -25.28
N CYS A 43 -4.18 -17.37 -23.99
CA CYS A 43 -3.43 -18.50 -23.42
C CYS A 43 -3.97 -19.81 -24.02
N ARG A 44 -3.20 -20.45 -24.91
CA ARG A 44 -3.43 -21.85 -25.28
C ARG A 44 -3.17 -22.73 -24.05
N PRO A 45 -4.02 -23.72 -23.73
CA PRO A 45 -3.64 -24.75 -22.77
C PRO A 45 -2.54 -25.61 -23.39
N GLY A 46 -1.30 -25.45 -22.91
CA GLY A 46 -0.21 -26.35 -23.24
C GLY A 46 -0.45 -27.71 -22.60
N LYS A 47 -0.36 -28.78 -23.40
CA LYS A 47 -0.29 -30.15 -22.89
C LYS A 47 0.95 -30.27 -22.00
N VAL A 48 0.76 -30.61 -20.74
CA VAL A 48 1.87 -30.96 -19.83
C VAL A 48 2.35 -32.36 -20.23
N THR A 49 3.42 -32.43 -21.00
CA THR A 49 4.26 -33.63 -21.08
C THR A 49 5.18 -33.61 -19.85
N GLU A 50 5.04 -34.60 -18.96
CA GLU A 50 5.97 -34.80 -17.85
C GLU A 50 7.35 -35.20 -18.41
N GLU A 51 8.24 -34.23 -18.59
CA GLU A 51 9.68 -34.49 -18.63
C GLU A 51 10.22 -34.59 -17.20
N LYS A 52 10.81 -35.74 -16.88
CA LYS A 52 11.54 -35.98 -15.62
C LYS A 52 12.78 -35.08 -15.56
N HIS A 53 12.66 -33.90 -14.94
CA HIS A 53 13.83 -33.11 -14.59
C HIS A 53 14.57 -33.67 -13.36
N PRO A 54 15.92 -33.62 -13.34
CA PRO A 54 16.71 -34.08 -12.20
C PRO A 54 16.34 -33.30 -10.94
N LYS A 55 16.34 -33.98 -9.78
CA LYS A 55 16.07 -33.37 -8.47
C LYS A 55 17.11 -32.28 -8.17
N ALA A 56 16.78 -31.04 -8.49
CA ALA A 56 17.59 -29.87 -8.19
C ALA A 56 17.78 -29.75 -6.66
N SER A 57 19.01 -29.47 -6.23
CA SER A 57 19.39 -29.38 -4.81
C SER A 57 18.59 -28.30 -4.08
N LEU A 58 18.33 -28.47 -2.78
CA LEU A 58 17.60 -27.50 -1.95
C LEU A 58 18.20 -26.07 -2.04
N SER A 59 19.51 -25.97 -2.29
CA SER A 59 20.24 -24.71 -2.47
C SER A 59 19.85 -23.97 -3.76
N SER A 60 19.61 -24.68 -4.87
CA SER A 60 19.26 -24.06 -6.16
C SER A 60 17.81 -23.56 -6.23
N LYS A 61 16.92 -24.03 -5.34
CA LYS A 61 15.56 -23.49 -5.19
C LYS A 61 15.51 -22.18 -4.39
N VAL A 62 16.42 -22.03 -3.42
CA VAL A 62 16.48 -20.85 -2.54
C VAL A 62 17.25 -19.71 -3.22
N LEU A 63 18.37 -20.05 -3.86
CA LEU A 63 19.18 -19.14 -4.68
C LEU A 63 18.97 -19.46 -6.15
N SER A 64 17.83 -19.05 -6.71
CA SER A 64 17.52 -19.32 -8.12
C SER A 64 18.22 -18.29 -9.03
N LEU A 65 19.45 -18.59 -9.44
CA LEU A 65 20.21 -17.71 -10.35
C LEU A 65 19.60 -17.66 -11.76
N GLU A 66 18.79 -18.65 -12.13
CA GLU A 66 18.06 -18.68 -13.40
C GLU A 66 17.09 -17.49 -13.52
N GLU A 67 16.54 -17.00 -12.39
CA GLU A 67 15.66 -15.85 -12.38
C GLU A 67 16.35 -14.55 -12.80
N LEU A 68 17.69 -14.46 -12.66
CA LEU A 68 18.45 -13.28 -13.10
C LEU A 68 18.40 -13.09 -14.62
N PHE A 69 18.18 -14.16 -15.37
CA PHE A 69 18.11 -14.15 -16.83
C PHE A 69 16.69 -14.24 -17.38
N SER A 70 15.69 -14.33 -16.50
CA SER A 70 14.29 -14.43 -16.92
C SER A 70 13.72 -13.08 -17.34
N LEU A 71 13.29 -12.98 -18.60
CA LEU A 71 12.59 -11.79 -19.12
C LEU A 71 11.30 -11.48 -18.35
N GLU A 72 10.63 -12.48 -17.79
CA GLU A 72 9.42 -12.27 -16.98
C GLU A 72 9.75 -11.55 -15.68
N VAL A 73 10.87 -11.89 -15.03
CA VAL A 73 11.32 -11.23 -13.80
C VAL A 73 11.68 -9.77 -14.07
N TRP A 74 12.34 -9.48 -15.20
CA TRP A 74 12.67 -8.11 -15.60
C TRP A 74 11.45 -7.28 -16.00
N ARG A 75 10.45 -7.88 -16.64
CA ARG A 75 9.17 -7.21 -16.90
C ARG A 75 8.42 -6.92 -15.61
N ALA A 76 8.40 -7.86 -14.68
CA ALA A 76 7.82 -7.66 -13.36
C ALA A 76 8.58 -6.60 -12.56
N SER A 77 9.92 -6.58 -12.61
CA SER A 77 10.72 -5.57 -11.92
C SER A 77 10.53 -4.17 -12.49
N LEU A 78 10.27 -4.03 -13.80
CA LEU A 78 9.88 -2.75 -14.38
C LEU A 78 8.53 -2.26 -13.83
N ALA A 79 7.56 -3.16 -13.62
CA ALA A 79 6.29 -2.81 -13.00
C ALA A 79 6.47 -2.41 -11.52
N GLU A 80 7.37 -3.07 -10.79
CA GLU A 80 7.76 -2.67 -9.43
C GLU A 80 8.43 -1.28 -9.41
N LEU A 81 9.36 -1.02 -10.34
CA LEU A 81 10.04 0.27 -10.45
C LEU A 81 9.06 1.41 -10.75
N LEU A 82 8.24 1.26 -11.80
CA LEU A 82 7.28 2.30 -12.19
C LEU A 82 6.16 2.44 -11.14
N GLY A 83 5.69 1.32 -10.60
CA GLY A 83 4.69 1.29 -9.53
C GLY A 83 5.17 2.03 -8.29
N THR A 84 6.39 1.77 -7.83
CA THR A 84 6.98 2.49 -6.69
C THR A 84 7.28 3.96 -7.01
N ALA A 85 7.70 4.30 -8.24
CA ALA A 85 7.87 5.70 -8.63
C ALA A 85 6.58 6.50 -8.54
N VAL A 86 5.47 5.98 -9.09
CA VAL A 86 4.16 6.62 -9.00
C VAL A 86 3.67 6.63 -7.54
N LEU A 87 3.90 5.55 -6.78
CA LEU A 87 3.56 5.49 -5.35
C LEU A 87 4.25 6.61 -4.56
N VAL A 88 5.57 6.77 -4.69
CA VAL A 88 6.31 7.79 -3.95
C VAL A 88 5.90 9.18 -4.37
N PHE A 89 5.82 9.45 -5.67
CA PHE A 89 5.31 10.73 -6.19
C PHE A 89 3.94 11.08 -5.60
N SER A 90 3.01 10.12 -5.61
CA SER A 90 1.62 10.37 -5.20
C SER A 90 1.49 10.53 -3.68
N LEU A 91 2.10 9.64 -2.90
CA LEU A 91 2.04 9.68 -1.43
C LEU A 91 2.70 10.95 -0.89
N ASP A 92 3.89 11.30 -1.39
CA ASP A 92 4.59 12.49 -0.94
C ASP A 92 3.85 13.77 -1.35
N THR A 93 3.24 13.79 -2.53
CA THR A 93 2.35 14.89 -2.93
C THR A 93 1.15 15.01 -2.00
N ILE A 94 0.51 13.89 -1.63
CA ILE A 94 -0.61 13.88 -0.68
C ILE A 94 -0.19 14.41 0.69
N VAL A 95 0.99 14.01 1.18
CA VAL A 95 1.54 14.52 2.44
C VAL A 95 1.68 16.05 2.37
N ILE A 96 2.36 16.56 1.33
CA ILE A 96 2.57 17.99 1.14
C ILE A 96 1.23 18.73 1.03
N SER A 97 0.35 18.28 0.13
CA SER A 97 -0.93 18.96 -0.13
C SER A 97 -1.81 19.00 1.11
N THR A 98 -1.82 17.93 1.90
CA THR A 98 -2.63 17.85 3.12
C THR A 98 -2.08 18.75 4.22
N LEU A 99 -0.75 18.86 4.35
CA LEU A 99 -0.11 19.77 5.30
C LEU A 99 -0.20 21.24 4.88
N GLN A 100 -0.37 21.51 3.58
CA GLN A 100 -0.64 22.86 3.06
C GLN A 100 -2.10 23.29 3.20
N THR A 101 -3.03 22.34 3.18
CA THR A 101 -4.46 22.62 3.23
C THR A 101 -4.87 23.00 4.64
N GLU A 102 -5.55 24.14 4.80
CA GLU A 102 -6.14 24.54 6.08
C GLU A 102 -7.37 23.66 6.40
N THR A 103 -7.14 22.58 7.14
CA THR A 103 -8.19 21.67 7.60
C THR A 103 -8.00 21.31 9.07
N LYS A 104 -9.11 21.02 9.76
CA LYS A 104 -9.09 20.54 11.15
C LYS A 104 -8.66 19.08 11.28
N THR A 105 -8.71 18.31 10.20
CA THR A 105 -8.47 16.85 10.21
C THR A 105 -7.46 16.39 9.15
N PRO A 106 -6.25 17.01 9.09
CA PRO A 106 -5.28 16.71 8.02
C PRO A 106 -4.87 15.23 8.02
N ASN A 107 -4.61 14.64 9.19
CA ASN A 107 -4.18 13.24 9.28
C ASN A 107 -5.23 12.27 8.72
N LEU A 108 -6.53 12.54 8.92
CA LEU A 108 -7.61 11.70 8.40
C LEU A 108 -7.70 11.80 6.87
N VAL A 109 -7.68 13.03 6.34
CA VAL A 109 -7.74 13.27 4.89
C VAL A 109 -6.56 12.60 4.20
N MET A 110 -5.34 12.80 4.73
CA MET A 110 -4.12 12.18 4.23
C MET A 110 -4.27 10.65 4.19
N SER A 111 -4.70 10.05 5.30
CA SER A 111 -4.81 8.59 5.43
C SER A 111 -5.83 7.96 4.48
N VAL A 112 -6.96 8.64 4.25
CA VAL A 112 -7.98 8.18 3.29
C VAL A 112 -7.45 8.24 1.85
N LEU A 113 -6.79 9.34 1.47
CA LEU A 113 -6.21 9.49 0.13
C LEU A 113 -5.10 8.46 -0.13
N ILE A 114 -4.24 8.23 0.87
CA ILE A 114 -3.21 7.19 0.83
C ILE A 114 -3.85 5.81 0.60
N ALA A 115 -4.94 5.48 1.31
CA ALA A 115 -5.62 4.20 1.14
C ALA A 115 -6.13 3.98 -0.30
N PHE A 116 -6.75 5.00 -0.90
CA PHE A 116 -7.23 4.93 -2.28
C PHE A 116 -6.11 4.79 -3.29
N VAL A 117 -5.07 5.61 -3.19
CA VAL A 117 -3.92 5.58 -4.12
C VAL A 117 -3.22 4.23 -4.06
N VAL A 118 -2.96 3.72 -2.85
CA VAL A 118 -2.32 2.40 -2.70
C VAL A 118 -3.19 1.30 -3.31
N ALA A 119 -4.50 1.28 -3.05
CA ALA A 119 -5.39 0.28 -3.63
C ALA A 119 -5.39 0.29 -5.17
N VAL A 120 -5.40 1.49 -5.78
CA VAL A 120 -5.36 1.65 -7.25
C VAL A 120 -4.03 1.20 -7.83
N LEU A 121 -2.91 1.56 -7.19
CA LEU A 121 -1.58 1.16 -7.67
C LEU A 121 -1.35 -0.35 -7.55
N LEU A 122 -1.83 -0.96 -6.46
CA LEU A 122 -1.83 -2.41 -6.30
C LEU A 122 -2.64 -3.08 -7.41
N LEU A 123 -3.85 -2.58 -7.72
CA LEU A 123 -4.67 -3.09 -8.82
C LEU A 123 -3.95 -3.03 -10.18
N ALA A 124 -3.21 -1.95 -10.44
CA ALA A 124 -2.49 -1.75 -11.69
C ALA A 124 -1.27 -2.67 -11.83
N THR A 125 -0.54 -2.89 -10.74
CA THR A 125 0.74 -3.62 -10.72
C THR A 125 0.59 -5.12 -10.43
N TYR A 126 -0.45 -5.52 -9.69
CA TYR A 126 -0.72 -6.90 -9.31
C TYR A 126 -0.69 -7.90 -10.48
N PRO A 127 -1.30 -7.65 -11.65
CA PRO A 127 -1.30 -8.60 -12.76
C PRO A 127 0.08 -8.89 -13.35
N ILE A 128 1.06 -7.99 -13.12
CA ILE A 128 2.37 -8.02 -13.76
C ILE A 128 3.42 -8.58 -12.80
N SER A 129 3.52 -8.02 -11.59
CA SER A 129 4.57 -8.37 -10.62
C SER A 129 4.07 -9.04 -9.34
N GLY A 130 2.75 -9.05 -9.11
CA GLY A 130 2.16 -9.29 -7.80
C GLY A 130 1.93 -8.02 -6.97
N GLY A 131 2.42 -6.87 -7.46
CA GLY A 131 2.15 -5.55 -6.89
C GLY A 131 2.73 -5.39 -5.49
N HIS A 132 4.01 -5.71 -5.29
CA HIS A 132 4.62 -5.53 -3.97
C HIS A 132 4.83 -4.04 -3.69
N ILE A 133 5.43 -3.32 -4.65
CA ILE A 133 5.75 -1.89 -4.68
C ILE A 133 6.38 -1.35 -3.38
N ASN A 134 6.95 -2.27 -2.59
CA ASN A 134 7.36 -2.07 -1.21
C ASN A 134 8.37 -3.16 -0.80
N PRO A 135 9.58 -2.78 -0.34
CA PRO A 135 10.58 -3.73 0.12
C PRO A 135 10.10 -4.65 1.25
N ILE A 136 9.20 -4.19 2.14
CA ILE A 136 8.75 -5.01 3.27
C ILE A 136 7.80 -6.13 2.83
N VAL A 137 6.97 -5.88 1.81
CA VAL A 137 6.09 -6.90 1.22
C VAL A 137 6.95 -7.94 0.51
N THR A 138 7.96 -7.49 -0.22
CA THR A 138 8.92 -8.36 -0.92
C THR A 138 9.74 -9.20 0.05
N PHE A 139 10.21 -8.60 1.14
CA PHE A 139 10.98 -9.31 2.16
C PHE A 139 10.11 -10.30 2.94
N ALA A 140 8.87 -9.95 3.26
CA ALA A 140 7.91 -10.89 3.85
C ALA A 140 7.59 -12.06 2.91
N ALA A 141 7.42 -11.79 1.61
CA ALA A 141 7.24 -12.84 0.60
C ALA A 141 8.46 -13.77 0.52
N LEU A 142 9.68 -13.23 0.66
CA LEU A 142 10.90 -14.02 0.71
C LEU A 142 10.93 -14.94 1.94
N LEU A 143 10.68 -14.38 3.13
CA LEU A 143 10.72 -15.13 4.39
C LEU A 143 9.63 -16.22 4.49
N THR A 144 8.51 -16.03 3.78
CA THR A 144 7.42 -17.01 3.68
C THR A 144 7.59 -17.99 2.51
N GLY A 145 8.65 -17.83 1.70
CA GLY A 145 8.99 -18.73 0.59
C GLY A 145 8.14 -18.56 -0.67
N LEU A 146 7.50 -17.40 -0.84
CA LEU A 146 6.69 -17.07 -2.02
C LEU A 146 7.52 -16.51 -3.18
N VAL A 147 8.66 -15.89 -2.88
CA VAL A 147 9.63 -15.41 -3.88
C VAL A 147 11.03 -15.92 -3.53
N SER A 148 11.85 -16.13 -4.56
CA SER A 148 13.26 -16.50 -4.36
C SER A 148 14.08 -15.31 -3.85
N ILE A 149 15.28 -15.58 -3.34
CA ILE A 149 16.24 -14.53 -2.95
C ILE A 149 16.57 -13.61 -4.13
N SER A 150 16.82 -14.17 -5.32
CA SER A 150 17.20 -13.43 -6.52
C SER A 150 16.11 -12.45 -6.94
N ARG A 151 14.86 -12.91 -7.02
CA ARG A 151 13.71 -12.06 -7.36
C ARG A 151 13.47 -10.99 -6.29
N ALA A 152 13.57 -11.36 -5.01
CA ALA A 152 13.43 -10.39 -3.93
C ALA A 152 14.47 -9.27 -4.02
N ALA A 153 15.74 -9.61 -4.30
CA ALA A 153 16.81 -8.63 -4.49
C ALA A 153 16.53 -7.71 -5.69
N ILE A 154 16.14 -8.27 -6.85
CA ILE A 154 15.79 -7.48 -8.04
C ILE A 154 14.62 -6.53 -7.74
N PHE A 155 13.58 -7.02 -7.06
CA PHE A 155 12.39 -6.22 -6.73
C PHE A 155 12.74 -5.10 -5.75
N ILE A 156 13.50 -5.37 -4.69
CA ILE A 156 13.91 -4.34 -3.72
C ILE A 156 14.76 -3.26 -4.40
N LEU A 157 15.70 -3.64 -5.27
CA LEU A 157 16.48 -2.69 -6.06
C LEU A 157 15.58 -1.85 -6.98
N ALA A 158 14.67 -2.49 -7.72
CA ALA A 158 13.73 -1.82 -8.59
C ALA A 158 12.83 -0.83 -7.83
N GLN A 159 12.33 -1.24 -6.66
CA GLN A 159 11.52 -0.39 -5.77
C GLN A 159 12.33 0.80 -5.24
N SER A 160 13.57 0.58 -4.79
CA SER A 160 14.46 1.65 -4.33
C SER A 160 14.76 2.68 -5.43
N VAL A 161 15.08 2.21 -6.65
CA VAL A 161 15.28 3.09 -7.82
C VAL A 161 13.97 3.81 -8.16
N GLY A 162 12.84 3.10 -8.16
CA GLY A 162 11.52 3.67 -8.35
C GLY A 162 11.23 4.79 -7.36
N GLY A 163 11.50 4.57 -6.07
CA GLY A 163 11.28 5.59 -5.04
C GLY A 163 12.12 6.85 -5.26
N ILE A 164 13.37 6.70 -5.69
CA ILE A 164 14.23 7.83 -6.08
C ILE A 164 13.63 8.58 -7.27
N LEU A 165 13.18 7.86 -8.31
CA LEU A 165 12.55 8.47 -9.49
C LEU A 165 11.25 9.21 -9.14
N GLY A 166 10.43 8.66 -8.24
CA GLY A 166 9.22 9.32 -7.74
C GLY A 166 9.52 10.61 -7.00
N ALA A 167 10.53 10.60 -6.12
CA ALA A 167 10.97 11.79 -5.41
C ALA A 167 11.60 12.84 -6.35
N LEU A 168 12.35 12.43 -7.37
CA LEU A 168 12.86 13.32 -8.42
C LEU A 168 11.73 13.96 -9.22
N ALA A 169 10.70 13.18 -9.60
CA ALA A 169 9.53 13.68 -10.29
C ALA A 169 8.78 14.72 -9.44
N LEU A 170 8.65 14.47 -8.12
CA LEU A 170 8.05 15.43 -7.21
C LEU A 170 8.87 16.72 -7.12
N LYS A 171 10.19 16.60 -6.94
CA LYS A 171 11.11 17.75 -6.92
C LYS A 171 11.02 18.59 -8.18
N ALA A 172 10.78 17.98 -9.35
CA ALA A 172 10.65 18.69 -10.62
C ALA A 172 9.37 19.53 -10.71
N VAL A 173 8.31 19.20 -9.95
CA VAL A 173 7.02 19.91 -10.03
C VAL A 173 6.79 20.89 -8.87
N VAL A 174 7.44 20.70 -7.72
CA VAL A 174 7.28 21.60 -6.56
C VAL A 174 8.28 22.75 -6.60
N SER A 175 7.88 23.89 -6.02
CA SER A 175 8.81 25.01 -5.83
C SER A 175 9.89 24.69 -4.79
N SER A 176 11.04 25.37 -4.88
CA SER A 176 12.12 25.23 -3.90
C SER A 176 11.70 25.63 -2.47
N GLY A 177 10.66 26.46 -2.33
CA GLY A 177 10.03 26.75 -1.04
C GLY A 177 9.35 25.52 -0.45
N ILE A 178 8.49 24.86 -1.23
CA ILE A 178 7.75 23.65 -0.82
C ILE A 178 8.73 22.49 -0.54
N GLU A 179 9.72 22.30 -1.41
CA GLU A 179 10.78 21.30 -1.21
C GLU A 179 11.47 21.45 0.16
N ARG A 180 11.79 22.68 0.56
CA ARG A 180 12.48 22.96 1.82
C ARG A 180 11.56 22.84 3.03
N THR A 181 10.35 23.36 2.96
CA THR A 181 9.39 23.39 4.07
C THR A 181 8.90 21.99 4.44
N TYR A 182 8.64 21.15 3.43
CA TYR A 182 8.02 19.83 3.65
C TYR A 182 8.98 18.67 3.39
N SER A 183 10.26 18.92 3.14
CA SER A 183 11.28 17.89 2.90
C SER A 183 10.87 16.87 1.82
N LEU A 184 10.21 17.33 0.75
CA LEU A 184 9.61 16.48 -0.29
C LEU A 184 8.65 15.40 0.25
N GLY A 185 7.97 15.63 1.37
CA GLY A 185 7.09 14.64 2.00
C GLY A 185 7.82 13.43 2.57
N GLY A 186 9.15 13.49 2.70
CA GLY A 186 9.99 12.40 3.18
C GLY A 186 9.74 11.98 4.62
N CYS A 187 10.16 10.76 4.96
CA CYS A 187 10.00 10.21 6.31
C CYS A 187 10.98 10.88 7.30
N THR A 188 10.47 11.43 8.40
CA THR A 188 11.25 12.05 9.46
C THR A 188 10.93 11.43 10.82
N VAL A 189 11.98 11.11 11.59
CA VAL A 189 11.84 10.71 13.00
C VAL A 189 11.95 11.93 13.92
N THR A 190 12.89 12.81 13.59
CA THR A 190 13.16 14.07 14.29
C THR A 190 13.48 15.16 13.28
N ILE A 191 13.19 16.41 13.63
CA ILE A 191 13.64 17.59 12.91
C ILE A 191 14.34 18.56 13.86
N VAL A 192 15.23 19.37 13.31
CA VAL A 192 15.86 20.48 14.05
C VAL A 192 15.00 21.73 13.84
N ALA A 193 14.50 22.30 14.92
CA ALA A 193 13.68 23.52 14.92
C ALA A 193 14.34 24.64 15.73
N PRO A 194 14.05 25.92 15.43
CA PRO A 194 14.49 27.03 16.27
C PRO A 194 13.87 26.94 17.68
N GLY A 195 14.71 27.05 18.71
CA GLY A 195 14.29 27.07 20.11
C GLY A 195 14.79 28.31 20.87
N PRO A 196 14.29 28.55 22.09
CA PRO A 196 14.63 29.74 22.89
C PRO A 196 16.12 29.90 23.22
N HIS A 197 16.88 28.79 23.24
CA HIS A 197 18.30 28.75 23.58
C HIS A 197 19.17 28.23 22.41
N GLY A 198 18.67 28.32 21.18
CA GLY A 198 19.31 27.77 19.98
C GLY A 198 18.51 26.63 19.35
N PRO A 199 19.07 25.94 18.34
CA PRO A 199 18.40 24.85 17.65
C PRO A 199 18.09 23.69 18.61
N THR A 200 16.83 23.24 18.62
CA THR A 200 16.39 22.09 19.42
C THR A 200 15.88 20.97 18.52
N VAL A 201 16.13 19.72 18.92
CA VAL A 201 15.63 18.55 18.22
C VAL A 201 14.23 18.24 18.74
N ILE A 202 13.24 18.25 17.84
CA ILE A 202 11.86 17.87 18.13
C ILE A 202 11.48 16.64 17.30
N GLY A 203 10.67 15.75 17.86
CA GLY A 203 10.28 14.50 17.22
C GLY A 203 10.23 13.35 18.21
N LEU A 204 10.21 12.13 17.70
CA LEU A 204 10.18 10.93 18.54
C LEU A 204 11.56 10.52 19.03
N GLU A 205 11.58 9.89 20.21
CA GLU A 205 12.75 9.17 20.65
C GLU A 205 13.05 8.02 19.68
N THR A 206 14.35 7.69 19.52
CA THR A 206 14.81 6.62 18.63
C THR A 206 14.15 5.28 18.94
N SER A 207 14.00 4.95 20.23
CA SER A 207 13.39 3.71 20.70
C SER A 207 11.89 3.64 20.34
N GLN A 208 11.17 4.74 20.58
CA GLN A 208 9.74 4.87 20.25
C GLN A 208 9.49 4.73 18.76
N ALA A 209 10.29 5.42 17.93
CA ALA A 209 10.19 5.33 16.47
C ALA A 209 10.47 3.91 15.96
N LEU A 210 11.49 3.24 16.51
CA LEU A 210 11.80 1.86 16.15
C LEU A 210 10.65 0.90 16.49
N TRP A 211 10.10 0.98 17.71
CA TRP A 211 8.96 0.14 18.10
C TRP A 211 7.72 0.40 17.25
N LEU A 212 7.47 1.66 16.91
CA LEU A 212 6.34 2.03 16.06
C LEU A 212 6.47 1.44 14.66
N GLU A 213 7.65 1.51 14.03
CA GLU A 213 7.90 0.86 12.73
C GLU A 213 7.74 -0.66 12.80
N ILE A 214 8.26 -1.30 13.86
CA ILE A 214 8.14 -2.76 14.05
C ILE A 214 6.67 -3.16 14.13
N ILE A 215 5.91 -2.51 15.02
CA ILE A 215 4.52 -2.86 15.31
C ILE A 215 3.63 -2.55 14.11
N CYS A 216 3.74 -1.35 13.52
CA CYS A 216 2.90 -0.99 12.38
C CYS A 216 3.22 -1.87 11.16
N SER A 217 4.49 -2.21 10.92
CA SER A 217 4.86 -3.13 9.83
C SER A 217 4.33 -4.54 10.06
N PHE A 218 4.44 -5.06 11.29
CA PHE A 218 3.85 -6.36 11.63
C PHE A 218 2.34 -6.36 11.42
N VAL A 219 1.63 -5.32 11.92
CA VAL A 219 0.17 -5.21 11.75
C VAL A 219 -0.22 -5.08 10.29
N PHE A 220 0.52 -4.31 9.48
CA PHE A 220 0.29 -4.23 8.04
C PHE A 220 0.39 -5.61 7.38
N LEU A 221 1.45 -6.36 7.66
CA LEU A 221 1.67 -7.69 7.10
C LEU A 221 0.60 -8.69 7.57
N PHE A 222 0.32 -8.71 8.87
CA PHE A 222 -0.65 -9.60 9.50
C PHE A 222 -2.08 -9.33 9.03
N ALA A 223 -2.53 -8.08 9.06
CA ALA A 223 -3.94 -7.72 8.84
C ALA A 223 -4.32 -7.64 7.35
N SER A 224 -3.34 -7.56 6.43
CA SER A 224 -3.64 -7.39 5.01
C SER A 224 -2.81 -8.28 4.08
N VAL A 225 -1.48 -8.29 4.21
CA VAL A 225 -0.60 -9.05 3.30
C VAL A 225 -0.77 -10.56 3.46
N TRP A 226 -1.05 -11.04 4.66
CA TRP A 226 -1.33 -12.46 4.92
C TRP A 226 -2.46 -13.01 4.03
N MET A 227 -3.55 -12.26 3.93
CA MET A 227 -4.69 -12.61 3.08
C MET A 227 -4.31 -12.63 1.59
N ALA A 228 -3.44 -11.73 1.15
CA ALA A 228 -2.93 -11.71 -0.21
C ALA A 228 -2.01 -12.91 -0.51
N PHE A 229 -1.28 -13.37 0.51
CA PHE A 229 -0.36 -14.51 0.41
C PHE A 229 -1.09 -15.88 0.45
N ASP A 230 -2.21 -15.99 1.17
CA ASP A 230 -3.05 -17.19 1.12
C ASP A 230 -3.90 -17.20 -0.17
N ARG A 231 -3.52 -18.05 -1.12
CA ARG A 231 -4.21 -18.22 -2.41
C ARG A 231 -5.70 -18.58 -2.27
N ARG A 232 -6.12 -19.27 -1.20
CA ARG A 232 -7.53 -19.61 -0.97
C ARG A 232 -8.32 -18.37 -0.59
N GLN A 233 -7.81 -17.61 0.37
CA GLN A 233 -8.44 -16.37 0.82
C GLN A 233 -8.45 -15.33 -0.30
N ALA A 234 -7.32 -15.10 -0.97
CA ALA A 234 -7.22 -14.16 -2.07
C ALA A 234 -8.20 -14.47 -3.22
N LYS A 235 -8.44 -15.77 -3.50
CA LYS A 235 -9.45 -16.20 -4.49
C LYS A 235 -10.88 -15.99 -4.00
N ALA A 236 -11.18 -16.32 -2.74
CA ALA A 236 -12.52 -16.18 -2.17
C ALA A 236 -12.96 -14.71 -2.04
N VAL A 237 -12.04 -13.85 -1.60
CA VAL A 237 -12.28 -12.41 -1.40
C VAL A 237 -12.25 -11.64 -2.74
N GLY A 238 -11.42 -12.10 -3.68
CA GLY A 238 -11.27 -11.50 -4.99
C GLY A 238 -10.24 -10.36 -5.01
N ARG A 239 -9.58 -10.20 -6.17
CA ARG A 239 -8.42 -9.30 -6.35
C ARG A 239 -8.70 -7.85 -5.94
N VAL A 240 -9.85 -7.32 -6.34
CA VAL A 240 -10.22 -5.92 -6.06
C VAL A 240 -10.30 -5.67 -4.57
N MET A 241 -10.98 -6.57 -3.85
CA MET A 241 -11.16 -6.43 -2.42
C MET A 241 -9.84 -6.62 -1.65
N VAL A 242 -8.97 -7.54 -2.08
CA VAL A 242 -7.63 -7.69 -1.50
C VAL A 242 -6.83 -6.38 -1.61
N CYS A 243 -6.81 -5.75 -2.79
CA CYS A 243 -6.08 -4.50 -3.01
C CYS A 243 -6.69 -3.34 -2.19
N VAL A 244 -8.02 -3.28 -2.09
CA VAL A 244 -8.73 -2.29 -1.26
C VAL A 244 -8.38 -2.47 0.23
N ILE A 245 -8.40 -3.70 0.74
CA ILE A 245 -8.06 -3.97 2.14
C ILE A 245 -6.61 -3.60 2.45
N LEU A 246 -5.66 -3.93 1.56
CA LEU A 246 -4.26 -3.52 1.67
C LEU A 246 -4.13 -1.99 1.77
N GLY A 247 -4.82 -1.27 0.90
CA GLY A 247 -4.86 0.20 0.93
C GLY A 247 -5.45 0.74 2.23
N ILE A 248 -6.63 0.25 2.64
CA ILE A 248 -7.31 0.67 3.87
C ILE A 248 -6.42 0.43 5.10
N VAL A 249 -5.85 -0.76 5.26
CA VAL A 249 -4.99 -1.08 6.41
C VAL A 249 -3.76 -0.18 6.44
N LEU A 250 -3.11 0.07 5.30
CA LEU A 250 -1.97 0.98 5.23
C LEU A 250 -2.38 2.41 5.61
N GLY A 251 -3.47 2.93 5.05
CA GLY A 251 -4.00 4.25 5.39
C GLY A 251 -4.35 4.38 6.87
N LEU A 252 -5.00 3.37 7.46
CA LEU A 252 -5.32 3.35 8.90
C LEU A 252 -4.06 3.36 9.76
N LEU A 253 -3.00 2.64 9.38
CA LEU A 253 -1.74 2.65 10.12
C LEU A 253 -1.03 4.01 10.02
N VAL A 254 -1.12 4.69 8.87
CA VAL A 254 -0.66 6.07 8.74
C VAL A 254 -1.46 6.99 9.67
N TYR A 255 -2.79 6.84 9.72
CA TYR A 255 -3.65 7.63 10.62
C TYR A 255 -3.28 7.42 12.09
N ILE A 256 -3.17 6.16 12.51
CA ILE A 256 -2.86 5.77 13.90
C ILE A 256 -1.48 6.29 14.27
N SER A 257 -0.46 6.03 13.44
CA SER A 257 0.91 6.43 13.76
C SER A 257 1.08 7.95 13.85
N THR A 258 0.42 8.71 12.98
CA THR A 258 0.48 10.19 13.00
C THR A 258 -0.36 10.81 14.12
N THR A 259 -1.47 10.19 14.51
CA THR A 259 -2.40 10.74 15.51
C THR A 259 -2.07 10.32 16.93
N VAL A 260 -1.68 9.06 17.17
CA VAL A 260 -1.34 8.57 18.51
C VAL A 260 -0.06 9.22 19.03
N THR A 261 0.92 9.43 18.14
CA THR A 261 2.17 10.09 18.54
C THR A 261 2.04 11.61 18.56
N ALA A 262 1.24 12.20 17.67
CA ALA A 262 0.96 13.65 17.54
C ALA A 262 2.18 14.57 17.77
N THR A 263 3.38 14.07 17.50
CA THR A 263 4.63 14.74 17.87
C THR A 263 5.14 15.52 16.68
N LYS A 264 5.29 16.84 16.84
CA LYS A 264 5.86 17.70 15.80
C LYS A 264 7.26 17.20 15.40
N GLY A 265 7.52 17.10 14.11
CA GLY A 265 8.78 16.58 13.57
C GLY A 265 8.76 15.11 13.20
N TYR A 266 7.75 14.35 13.62
CA TYR A 266 7.51 12.99 13.16
C TYR A 266 6.51 12.98 12.00
N SER A 267 6.86 12.29 10.90
CA SER A 267 6.04 12.23 9.69
C SER A 267 4.97 11.14 9.68
N GLY A 268 4.93 10.27 10.70
CA GLY A 268 4.17 9.01 10.65
C GLY A 268 5.03 7.82 10.26
N ALA A 269 4.48 6.62 10.44
CA ALA A 269 5.19 5.37 10.16
C ALA A 269 5.47 5.26 8.66
N GLY A 270 6.71 4.98 8.30
CA GLY A 270 7.18 4.86 6.93
C GLY A 270 6.53 3.71 6.20
N LEU A 271 6.48 2.52 6.83
CA LEU A 271 5.87 1.27 6.31
C LEU A 271 6.37 0.80 4.93
N ASN A 272 7.27 1.54 4.29
CA ASN A 272 7.82 1.28 2.98
C ASN A 272 9.22 1.90 2.90
N PRO A 273 10.29 1.09 3.01
CA PRO A 273 11.66 1.58 3.01
C PRO A 273 12.02 2.33 1.71
N ALA A 274 11.50 1.91 0.55
CA ALA A 274 11.75 2.59 -0.72
C ALA A 274 11.09 3.98 -0.77
N ARG A 275 9.90 4.12 -0.19
CA ARG A 275 9.20 5.40 -0.03
C ARG A 275 9.92 6.37 0.90
N CYS A 276 10.61 5.87 1.92
CA CYS A 276 11.44 6.72 2.76
C CYS A 276 12.79 7.04 2.10
N LEU A 277 13.38 6.07 1.38
CA LEU A 277 14.68 6.21 0.72
C LEU A 277 14.66 7.28 -0.37
N GLY A 278 13.62 7.32 -1.21
CA GLY A 278 13.55 8.23 -2.35
C GLY A 278 13.80 9.70 -1.98
N PRO A 279 12.95 10.31 -1.13
CA PRO A 279 13.17 11.67 -0.66
C PRO A 279 14.49 11.85 0.09
N ALA A 280 14.94 10.87 0.89
CA ALA A 280 16.21 10.96 1.60
C ALA A 280 17.41 11.10 0.64
N VAL A 281 17.43 10.33 -0.45
CA VAL A 281 18.46 10.42 -1.49
C VAL A 281 18.38 11.74 -2.26
N VAL A 282 17.18 12.19 -2.62
CA VAL A 282 16.99 13.36 -3.49
C VAL A 282 17.14 14.70 -2.76
N ARG A 283 16.63 14.79 -1.53
CA ARG A 283 16.61 16.02 -0.73
C ARG A 283 17.75 16.08 0.28
N GLY A 284 18.22 14.93 0.78
CA GLY A 284 19.28 14.85 1.78
C GLY A 284 18.96 15.53 3.11
N GLY A 285 20.01 15.85 3.87
CA GLY A 285 19.90 16.53 5.17
C GLY A 285 19.29 15.64 6.25
N HIS A 286 18.39 16.20 7.07
CA HIS A 286 17.80 15.52 8.23
C HIS A 286 16.96 14.28 7.90
N LEU A 287 16.62 14.05 6.62
CA LEU A 287 15.97 12.80 6.19
C LEU A 287 16.87 11.55 6.36
N TRP A 288 18.19 11.75 6.49
CA TRP A 288 19.14 10.70 6.83
C TRP A 288 19.23 10.44 8.33
N ASP A 289 18.76 11.36 9.17
CA ASP A 289 18.80 11.21 10.62
C ASP A 289 17.91 10.03 11.03
N LYS A 290 18.55 8.99 11.58
CA LYS A 290 17.90 7.73 11.98
C LYS A 290 17.19 7.00 10.83
N HIS A 291 17.57 7.25 9.58
CA HIS A 291 16.95 6.62 8.41
C HIS A 291 16.96 5.08 8.45
N TRP A 292 17.98 4.50 9.07
CA TRP A 292 18.10 3.05 9.27
C TRP A 292 16.88 2.43 9.97
N ILE A 293 16.13 3.19 10.77
CA ILE A 293 14.91 2.73 11.46
C ILE A 293 13.85 2.28 10.45
N PHE A 294 13.71 2.98 9.32
CA PHE A 294 12.76 2.65 8.26
C PHE A 294 13.12 1.37 7.50
N TRP A 295 14.31 0.79 7.74
CA TRP A 295 14.74 -0.49 7.19
C TRP A 295 14.71 -1.59 8.24
N ILE A 296 15.36 -1.34 9.38
CA ILE A 296 15.50 -2.35 10.45
C ILE A 296 14.17 -2.61 11.16
N GLY A 297 13.41 -1.56 11.49
CA GLY A 297 12.13 -1.71 12.16
C GLY A 297 11.17 -2.60 11.36
N PRO A 298 10.90 -2.27 10.09
CA PRO A 298 10.06 -3.12 9.26
C PRO A 298 10.61 -4.51 9.00
N ALA A 299 11.94 -4.68 8.85
CA ALA A 299 12.56 -5.99 8.68
C ALA A 299 12.33 -6.91 9.90
N ILE A 300 12.42 -6.37 11.12
CA ILE A 300 12.08 -7.12 12.35
C ILE A 300 10.59 -7.49 12.34
N GLY A 301 9.71 -6.57 11.92
CA GLY A 301 8.28 -6.85 11.72
C GLY A 301 8.02 -8.00 10.73
N CYS A 302 8.77 -8.05 9.62
CA CYS A 302 8.71 -9.15 8.65
C CYS A 302 9.14 -10.50 9.26
N VAL A 303 10.18 -10.50 10.11
CA VAL A 303 10.63 -11.73 10.81
C VAL A 303 9.54 -12.22 11.77
N ALA A 304 8.97 -11.33 12.59
CA ALA A 304 7.87 -11.67 13.48
C ALA A 304 6.66 -12.23 12.71
N PHE A 305 6.30 -11.60 11.59
CA PHE A 305 5.25 -12.09 10.70
C PHE A 305 5.57 -13.48 10.13
N ALA A 306 6.79 -13.71 9.64
CA ALA A 306 7.17 -15.01 9.10
C ALA A 306 7.15 -16.13 10.16
N LEU A 307 7.50 -15.82 11.42
CA LEU A 307 7.37 -16.74 12.53
C LEU A 307 5.90 -17.08 12.82
N TYR A 308 5.03 -16.07 12.85
CA TYR A 308 3.57 -16.27 12.99
C TYR A 308 3.02 -17.21 11.90
N VAL A 309 3.39 -16.96 10.65
CA VAL A 309 2.98 -17.78 9.50
C VAL A 309 3.44 -19.24 9.61
N LYS A 310 4.65 -19.48 10.14
CA LYS A 310 5.19 -20.83 10.32
C LYS A 310 4.55 -21.58 11.49
N MET A 311 4.09 -20.86 12.51
CA MET A 311 3.45 -21.46 13.69
C MET A 311 2.01 -21.93 13.43
N ILE A 312 1.32 -21.36 12.43
CA ILE A 312 -0.07 -21.71 12.14
C ILE A 312 -0.15 -22.87 11.14
N PRO A 313 -0.90 -23.94 11.45
CA PRO A 313 -1.16 -25.02 10.50
C PRO A 313 -1.80 -24.49 9.21
N ARG A 314 -1.29 -24.96 8.05
CA ARG A 314 -1.86 -24.60 6.74
C ARG A 314 -3.29 -25.12 6.55
N GLU A 315 -3.63 -26.20 7.23
CA GLU A 315 -4.99 -26.71 7.34
C GLU A 315 -5.70 -25.89 8.41
N HIS A 316 -6.43 -24.86 8.00
CA HIS A 316 -7.27 -24.10 8.92
C HIS A 316 -8.28 -25.07 9.53
N THR A 317 -8.11 -25.36 10.81
CA THR A 317 -9.11 -26.00 11.66
C THR A 317 -10.31 -25.08 11.77
N HIS A 318 -11.24 -25.20 10.81
CA HIS A 318 -12.65 -24.94 11.10
C HIS A 318 -13.30 -26.30 11.33
N SER A 319 -13.07 -26.84 12.53
CA SER A 319 -13.94 -27.85 13.11
C SER A 319 -15.16 -27.14 13.70
N TYR A 320 -16.01 -26.57 12.85
CA TYR A 320 -17.36 -26.11 13.20
C TYR A 320 -18.29 -26.29 12.00
#